data_AF-A0A221STC2-F1
#
_entry.id   AF-A0A221STC2-F1
#
_cell.length_a   1.000
_cell.length_b   1.000
_cell.length_c   1.000
_cell.angle_alpha   90.00
_cell.angle_beta   90.00
_cell.angle_gamma   90.00
#
_symmetry.space_group_name_H-M   'P 1'
#
loop_
_entity.id
_entity.type
_entity.pdbx_description
1 polymer ?
#
loop_
_entity_poly.entity_id
_entity_poly.type
_entity_poly.pdbx_seq_one_letter_code
_entity_poly.pdbx_strand_id
1 'polypeptide(L)'
;MLLLGALGLPGVTGAVRVLPGSPLTPAPFTPAPAAVPMTEPTRWSPPTFELLVMVRTLLDVTRQDAQVLTPAAPALRPVLERLTRQATLSPAEASAAVQALDRALNGPQRAQVRATRLKLEQRVNLQLSSSRLARGEGFPDAVTHRLAFLVPGGQATVAAVRRDAQLNPFLQGGPASTLRALLQNLR
;
A
#
# COMPACT_ATOMS: atom_id res chain seq x y z
N MET A 1 11.43 -44.04 -53.08
CA MET A 1 10.27 -44.90 -52.78
C MET A 1 9.62 -44.35 -51.51
N LEU A 2 8.40 -43.77 -51.59
CA LEU A 2 7.09 -44.40 -51.26
C LEU A 2 7.07 -44.88 -49.79
N LEU A 3 6.14 -44.60 -48.87
CA LEU A 3 4.74 -44.12 -48.77
C LEU A 3 4.59 -43.58 -47.32
N LEU A 4 3.92 -42.47 -47.01
CA LEU A 4 2.47 -42.29 -46.70
C LEU A 4 1.86 -43.17 -45.59
N GLY A 5 1.23 -42.50 -44.61
CA GLY A 5 0.11 -42.99 -43.78
C GLY A 5 0.48 -43.46 -42.36
N ALA A 6 -0.34 -43.32 -41.31
CA ALA A 6 -1.63 -42.67 -41.08
C ALA A 6 -1.89 -42.63 -39.55
N LEU A 7 -2.86 -41.80 -39.15
CA LEU A 7 -3.52 -41.66 -37.86
C LEU A 7 -3.69 -42.93 -37.00
N GLY A 8 -3.73 -42.74 -35.68
CA GLY A 8 -4.45 -43.63 -34.77
C GLY A 8 -4.28 -43.30 -33.29
N LEU A 9 -5.13 -42.41 -32.75
CA LEU A 9 -5.40 -42.37 -31.31
C LEU A 9 -6.26 -43.59 -30.94
N PRO A 10 -5.97 -44.24 -29.81
CA PRO A 10 -7.06 -44.72 -28.96
C PRO A 10 -6.90 -44.18 -27.55
N GLY A 11 -7.95 -43.53 -27.08
CA GLY A 11 -8.14 -43.26 -25.67
C GLY A 11 -8.25 -44.56 -24.89
N VAL A 12 -7.62 -44.60 -23.72
CA VAL A 12 -7.99 -45.53 -22.67
C VAL A 12 -8.20 -44.74 -21.40
N THR A 13 -9.48 -44.62 -21.10
CA THR A 13 -10.11 -44.37 -19.82
C THR A 13 -9.34 -45.01 -18.66
N GLY A 14 -8.59 -44.19 -17.93
CA GLY A 14 -8.11 -44.53 -16.59
C GLY A 14 -9.29 -44.61 -15.64
N ALA A 15 -9.83 -45.81 -15.44
CA ALA A 15 -10.80 -46.10 -14.40
C ALA A 15 -10.13 -45.87 -13.03
N VAL A 16 -10.43 -44.72 -12.40
CA VAL A 16 -10.10 -44.49 -10.99
C VAL A 16 -10.95 -45.46 -10.18
N ARG A 17 -10.30 -46.48 -9.60
CA ARG A 17 -10.90 -47.35 -8.59
C ARG A 17 -11.26 -46.49 -7.37
N VAL A 18 -12.55 -46.22 -7.22
CA VAL A 18 -13.12 -45.63 -6.01
C VAL A 18 -13.04 -46.68 -4.90
N LEU A 19 -12.25 -46.40 -3.87
CA LEU A 19 -12.26 -47.17 -2.62
C LEU A 19 -13.60 -46.94 -1.91
N PRO A 20 -14.37 -47.98 -1.56
CA PRO A 20 -15.58 -47.83 -0.78
C PRO A 20 -15.20 -47.76 0.70
N GLY A 21 -15.21 -46.56 1.29
CA GLY A 21 -14.83 -46.45 2.71
C GLY A 21 -14.67 -45.07 3.31
N SER A 22 -15.29 -44.02 2.77
CA SER A 22 -15.44 -42.76 3.49
C SER A 22 -16.68 -42.04 2.97
N PRO A 23 -17.70 -41.78 3.79
CA PRO A 23 -18.70 -40.79 3.43
C PRO A 23 -17.97 -39.44 3.40
N LEU A 24 -17.62 -38.98 2.20
CA LEU A 24 -17.36 -37.57 1.93
C LEU A 24 -18.71 -36.85 2.04
N THR A 25 -19.22 -36.73 3.26
CA THR A 25 -20.25 -35.75 3.56
C THR A 25 -19.65 -34.41 3.17
N PRO A 26 -20.24 -33.63 2.25
CA PRO A 26 -19.77 -32.28 2.02
C PRO A 26 -19.80 -31.57 3.37
N ALA A 27 -18.61 -31.17 3.85
CA ALA A 27 -18.54 -30.34 5.04
C ALA A 27 -19.49 -29.15 4.79
N PRO A 28 -20.39 -28.83 5.73
CA PRO A 28 -21.26 -27.68 5.57
C PRO A 28 -20.37 -26.49 5.26
N PHE A 29 -20.63 -25.83 4.13
CA PHE A 29 -20.03 -24.55 3.78
C PHE A 29 -20.33 -23.64 4.96
N THR A 30 -19.34 -23.49 5.84
CA THR A 30 -19.44 -22.50 6.90
C THR A 30 -19.17 -21.19 6.18
N PRO A 31 -20.17 -20.29 6.02
CA PRO A 31 -19.90 -19.01 5.41
C PRO A 31 -18.73 -18.39 6.17
N ALA A 32 -17.65 -18.07 5.45
CA ALA A 32 -16.55 -17.34 6.03
C ALA A 32 -17.15 -16.15 6.80
N PRO A 33 -16.74 -15.91 8.06
CA PRO A 33 -17.29 -14.83 8.85
C PRO A 33 -17.24 -13.57 8.00
N ALA A 34 -18.39 -12.92 7.84
CA ALA A 34 -18.50 -11.69 7.06
C ALA A 34 -17.37 -10.78 7.50
N ALA A 35 -16.49 -10.41 6.55
CA ALA A 35 -15.36 -9.56 6.84
C ALA A 35 -15.88 -8.33 7.57
N VAL A 36 -15.50 -8.19 8.84
CA VAL A 36 -15.90 -7.01 9.63
C VAL A 36 -15.48 -5.81 8.81
N PRO A 37 -16.40 -4.91 8.42
CA PRO A 37 -16.04 -3.75 7.64
C PRO A 37 -15.05 -2.95 8.48
N MET A 38 -13.78 -3.02 8.08
CA MET A 38 -12.70 -2.35 8.77
C MET A 38 -12.94 -0.86 8.56
N THR A 39 -13.53 -0.21 9.57
CA THR A 39 -13.86 1.21 9.51
C THR A 39 -12.57 1.97 9.27
N GLU A 40 -12.44 2.57 8.09
CA GLU A 40 -11.19 3.22 7.71
C GLU A 40 -11.01 4.47 8.58
N PRO A 41 -9.84 4.64 9.23
CA PRO A 41 -9.57 5.89 9.90
C PRO A 41 -9.47 7.00 8.85
N THR A 42 -10.33 8.01 8.95
CA THR A 42 -10.33 9.19 8.06
C THR A 42 -9.02 9.99 8.18
N ARG A 43 -8.30 9.84 9.30
CA ARG A 43 -6.98 10.43 9.56
C ARG A 43 -6.12 9.51 10.41
N TRP A 44 -4.85 9.37 10.05
CA TRP A 44 -3.85 8.67 10.86
C TRP A 44 -3.32 9.54 12.01
N SER A 45 -3.18 8.94 13.20
CA SER A 45 -2.56 9.58 14.37
C SER A 45 -1.27 8.85 14.77
N PRO A 46 -0.15 9.57 15.00
CA PRO A 46 0.05 11.01 14.83
C PRO A 46 0.01 11.50 13.36
N PRO A 47 -0.15 12.83 13.13
CA PRO A 47 -0.16 13.46 11.79
C PRO A 47 1.06 13.16 10.92
N THR A 48 2.19 12.79 11.53
CA THR A 48 3.40 12.32 10.83
C THR A 48 3.11 11.14 9.90
N PHE A 49 2.16 10.27 10.25
CA PHE A 49 1.74 9.17 9.38
C PHE A 49 1.00 9.64 8.14
N GLU A 50 0.11 10.62 8.24
CA GLU A 50 -0.52 11.24 7.06
C GLU A 50 0.53 11.85 6.13
N LEU A 51 1.53 12.53 6.69
CA LEU A 51 2.62 13.10 5.89
C LEU A 51 3.43 12.03 5.17
N LEU A 52 3.77 10.93 5.85
CA LEU A 52 4.48 9.79 5.26
C LEU A 52 3.69 9.17 4.09
N VAL A 53 2.39 8.96 4.26
CA VAL A 53 1.50 8.44 3.21
C VAL A 53 1.35 9.45 2.07
N MET A 54 1.23 10.74 2.36
CA MET A 54 1.18 11.80 1.35
C MET A 54 2.45 11.81 0.50
N VAL A 55 3.64 11.84 1.11
CA VAL A 55 4.93 11.80 0.38
C VAL A 55 5.06 10.55 -0.48
N ARG A 56 4.64 9.39 0.05
CA ARG A 56 4.61 8.15 -0.73
C ARG A 56 3.66 8.23 -1.93
N THR A 57 2.47 8.79 -1.72
CA THR A 57 1.45 8.93 -2.76
C THR A 57 1.92 9.88 -3.86
N LEU A 58 2.52 11.01 -3.51
CA LEU A 58 3.12 11.94 -4.47
C LEU A 58 4.21 11.25 -5.30
N LEU A 59 5.07 10.44 -4.67
CA LEU A 59 6.06 9.65 -5.40
C LEU A 59 5.40 8.67 -6.37
N ASP A 60 4.38 7.95 -5.93
CA ASP A 60 3.67 6.99 -6.79
C ASP A 60 2.97 7.70 -7.97
N VAL A 61 2.45 8.92 -7.79
CA VAL A 61 1.95 9.76 -8.89
C VAL A 61 3.07 10.11 -9.86
N THR A 62 4.20 10.64 -9.39
CA THR A 62 5.33 11.01 -10.28
C THR A 62 5.92 9.83 -11.04
N ARG A 63 5.86 8.62 -10.46
CA ARG A 63 6.33 7.39 -11.11
C ARG A 63 5.39 6.91 -12.21
N GLN A 64 4.09 7.20 -12.09
CA GLN A 64 3.11 6.91 -13.13
C GLN A 64 3.23 7.92 -14.27
N ASP A 65 3.30 9.20 -13.92
CA ASP A 65 3.49 10.30 -14.85
C ASP A 65 4.06 11.53 -14.12
N ALA A 66 5.31 11.87 -14.41
CA ALA A 66 5.99 13.02 -13.81
C ALA A 66 5.38 14.37 -14.25
N GLN A 67 4.75 14.42 -15.43
CA GLN A 67 4.16 15.66 -15.97
C GLN A 67 2.99 16.15 -15.12
N VAL A 68 2.30 15.24 -14.42
CA VAL A 68 1.16 15.58 -13.56
C VAL A 68 1.54 16.57 -12.47
N LEU A 69 2.69 16.38 -11.80
CA LEU A 69 3.11 17.23 -10.67
C LEU A 69 4.13 18.30 -11.07
N THR A 70 4.62 18.30 -12.30
CA THR A 70 5.60 19.28 -12.79
C THR A 70 5.13 20.73 -12.57
N PRO A 71 3.86 21.11 -12.88
CA PRO A 71 3.38 22.47 -12.62
C PRO A 71 3.34 22.86 -11.13
N ALA A 72 3.22 21.88 -10.23
CA ALA A 72 3.19 22.12 -8.78
C ALA A 72 4.59 22.04 -8.15
N ALA A 73 5.61 21.61 -8.89
CA ALA A 73 6.96 21.41 -8.37
C ALA A 73 7.55 22.65 -7.66
N PRO A 74 7.40 23.90 -8.16
CA PRO A 74 7.92 25.09 -7.48
C PRO A 74 7.31 25.31 -6.08
N ALA A 75 6.07 24.90 -5.86
CA ALA A 75 5.38 25.01 -4.57
C ALA A 75 5.61 23.79 -3.67
N LEU A 76 5.72 22.59 -4.24
CA LEU A 76 5.96 21.35 -3.50
C LEU A 76 7.39 21.26 -2.95
N ARG A 77 8.38 21.63 -3.77
CA ARG A 77 9.81 21.43 -3.45
C ARG A 77 10.26 22.11 -2.17
N PRO A 78 9.95 23.39 -1.89
CA PRO A 78 10.39 24.04 -0.65
C PRO A 78 9.90 23.30 0.61
N VAL A 79 8.66 22.78 0.58
CA VAL A 79 8.09 22.01 1.69
C VAL A 79 8.82 20.68 1.85
N LEU A 80 9.02 19.95 0.75
CA LEU A 80 9.69 18.65 0.74
C LEU A 80 11.18 18.75 1.12
N GLU A 81 11.89 19.78 0.64
CA GLU A 81 13.29 20.02 0.98
C GLU A 81 13.47 20.39 2.46
N ARG A 82 12.53 21.15 3.06
CA ARG A 82 12.54 21.43 4.50
C ARG A 82 12.51 20.14 5.33
N LEU A 83 11.70 19.15 4.94
CA LEU A 83 11.62 17.86 5.64
C LEU A 83 12.96 17.09 5.66
N THR A 84 13.83 17.30 4.68
CA THR A 84 15.17 16.67 4.66
C THR A 84 16.17 17.30 5.62
N ARG A 85 15.91 18.51 6.12
CA ARG A 85 16.88 19.30 6.90
C ARG A 85 16.46 19.50 8.36
N GLN A 86 15.18 19.35 8.67
CA GLN A 86 14.69 19.50 10.04
C GLN A 86 15.15 18.34 10.93
N ALA A 87 15.83 18.66 12.02
CA ALA A 87 16.28 17.63 12.98
C ALA A 87 15.10 16.92 13.67
N THR A 88 14.05 17.67 14.00
CA THR A 88 12.82 17.19 14.61
C THR A 88 11.61 17.59 13.77
N LEU A 89 10.51 16.86 13.92
CA LEU A 89 9.26 17.13 13.23
C LEU A 89 8.12 16.97 14.24
N SER A 90 7.63 18.09 14.78
CA SER A 90 6.50 18.05 15.70
C SER A 90 5.19 17.66 14.99
N PRO A 91 4.20 17.11 15.69
CA PRO A 91 2.88 16.80 15.12
C PRO A 91 2.20 17.99 14.44
N ALA A 92 2.38 19.20 14.97
CA ALA A 92 1.84 20.43 14.40
C ALA A 92 2.53 20.78 13.07
N GLU A 93 3.86 20.66 13.00
CA GLU A 93 4.60 20.86 11.76
C GLU A 93 4.27 19.80 10.71
N ALA A 94 4.09 18.53 11.12
CA ALA A 94 3.66 17.48 10.20
C ALA A 94 2.27 17.80 9.60
N SER A 95 1.31 18.25 10.41
CA SER A 95 0.00 18.68 9.94
C SER A 95 0.09 19.89 8.99
N ALA A 96 0.91 20.88 9.34
CA ALA A 96 1.13 22.06 8.51
C ALA A 96 1.77 21.68 7.16
N ALA A 97 2.72 20.74 7.15
CA ALA A 97 3.35 20.23 5.94
C ALA A 97 2.32 19.51 5.04
N VAL A 98 1.46 18.65 5.60
CA VAL A 98 0.37 18.02 4.83
C VAL A 98 -0.52 19.06 4.17
N GLN A 99 -0.94 20.08 4.92
CA GLN A 99 -1.78 21.15 4.37
C GLN A 99 -1.06 21.98 3.30
N ALA A 100 0.23 22.28 3.49
CA ALA A 100 1.01 23.01 2.50
C ALA A 100 1.17 22.21 1.19
N LEU A 101 1.42 20.89 1.29
CA LEU A 101 1.46 20.00 0.14
C LEU A 101 0.11 19.94 -0.58
N ASP A 102 -1.00 19.82 0.15
CA ASP A 102 -2.34 19.78 -0.47
C ASP A 102 -2.69 21.09 -1.18
N ARG A 103 -2.37 22.24 -0.57
CA ARG A 103 -2.59 23.57 -1.18
C ARG A 103 -1.75 23.82 -2.42
N ALA A 104 -0.56 23.22 -2.50
CA ALA A 104 0.31 23.33 -3.68
C ALA A 104 -0.28 22.64 -4.92
N LEU A 105 -1.25 21.74 -4.73
CA LEU A 105 -1.90 21.01 -5.82
C LEU A 105 -3.15 21.76 -6.30
N ASN A 106 -3.33 21.80 -7.63
CA ASN A 106 -4.57 22.26 -8.24
C ASN A 106 -5.66 21.16 -8.22
N GLY A 107 -6.88 21.47 -8.66
CA GLY A 107 -8.02 20.54 -8.64
C GLY A 107 -7.73 19.18 -9.30
N PRO A 108 -7.29 19.15 -10.58
CA PRO A 108 -6.91 17.91 -11.25
C PRO A 108 -5.80 17.13 -10.54
N GLN A 109 -4.75 17.81 -10.06
CA GLN A 109 -3.65 17.17 -9.34
C GLN A 109 -4.10 16.53 -8.03
N ARG A 110 -4.95 17.23 -7.24
CA ARG A 110 -5.54 16.67 -6.01
C ARG A 110 -6.39 15.44 -6.30
N ALA A 111 -7.17 15.47 -7.38
CA ALA A 111 -7.96 14.31 -7.79
C ALA A 111 -7.07 13.10 -8.11
N GLN A 112 -5.96 13.31 -8.82
CA GLN A 112 -5.00 12.24 -9.13
C GLN A 112 -4.31 11.70 -7.88
N VAL A 113 -3.86 12.57 -6.98
CA VAL A 113 -3.26 12.16 -5.70
C VAL A 113 -4.26 11.34 -4.87
N ARG A 114 -5.53 11.77 -4.79
CA ARG A 114 -6.58 11.03 -4.09
C ARG A 114 -6.84 9.66 -4.73
N ALA A 115 -6.93 9.60 -6.06
CA ALA A 115 -7.12 8.34 -6.78
C ALA A 115 -5.94 7.37 -6.55
N THR A 116 -4.71 7.88 -6.55
CA THR A 116 -3.51 7.07 -6.27
C THR A 116 -3.47 6.59 -4.83
N ARG A 117 -3.86 7.43 -3.86
CA ARG A 117 -3.99 7.03 -2.45
C ARG A 117 -5.00 5.90 -2.28
N LEU A 118 -6.18 6.01 -2.90
CA LEU A 118 -7.21 4.98 -2.85
C LEU A 118 -6.70 3.66 -3.46
N LYS A 119 -6.00 3.69 -4.59
CA LYS A 119 -5.38 2.50 -5.19
C LYS A 119 -4.33 1.87 -4.28
N LEU A 120 -3.54 2.69 -3.58
CA LEU A 120 -2.57 2.19 -2.59
C LEU A 120 -3.30 1.47 -1.45
N GLU A 121 -4.30 2.09 -0.86
CA GLU A 121 -5.10 1.52 0.23
C GLU A 121 -5.82 0.23 -0.18
N GLN A 122 -6.40 0.19 -1.38
CA GLN A 122 -7.01 -1.02 -1.94
C GLN A 122 -6.01 -2.18 -2.06
N ARG A 123 -4.80 -1.91 -2.57
CA ARG A 123 -3.74 -2.95 -2.65
C ARG A 123 -3.36 -3.46 -1.27
N VAL A 124 -3.23 -2.58 -0.29
CA VAL A 124 -2.94 -2.97 1.10
C VAL A 124 -4.07 -3.83 1.68
N ASN A 125 -5.32 -3.43 1.46
CA ASN A 125 -6.48 -4.21 1.93
C ASN A 125 -6.50 -5.62 1.31
N LEU A 126 -6.20 -5.76 0.01
CA LEU A 126 -6.09 -7.05 -0.68
C LEU A 126 -4.90 -7.90 -0.17
N GLN A 127 -3.79 -7.27 0.18
CA GLN A 127 -2.65 -7.96 0.79
C GLN A 127 -2.98 -8.46 2.19
N LEU A 128 -3.63 -7.63 3.01
CA LEU A 128 -4.06 -8.01 4.35
C LEU A 128 -5.07 -9.14 4.30
N SER A 129 -6.06 -9.06 3.40
CA SER A 129 -7.04 -10.12 3.21
C SER A 129 -6.35 -11.42 2.78
N SER A 130 -5.47 -11.40 1.79
CA SER A 130 -4.78 -12.62 1.33
C SER A 130 -3.82 -13.23 2.37
N SER A 131 -3.19 -12.41 3.22
CA SER A 131 -2.23 -12.88 4.24
C SER A 131 -2.86 -13.59 5.44
N ARG A 132 -4.12 -13.28 5.80
CA ARG A 132 -4.79 -13.82 6.99
C ARG A 132 -6.07 -14.62 6.75
N LEU A 133 -6.63 -14.55 5.55
CA LEU A 133 -7.83 -15.33 5.22
C LEU A 133 -7.58 -16.84 5.19
N ALA A 134 -6.33 -17.31 5.14
CA ALA A 134 -6.03 -18.75 5.13
C ALA A 134 -6.00 -19.43 6.51
N ARG A 135 -5.99 -18.70 7.64
CA ARG A 135 -5.71 -19.29 8.98
C ARG A 135 -6.65 -18.91 10.12
N GLY A 136 -7.71 -18.13 9.91
CA GLY A 136 -8.73 -17.88 10.95
C GLY A 136 -8.31 -17.04 12.17
N GLU A 137 -7.03 -16.70 12.32
CA GLU A 137 -6.50 -15.87 13.40
C GLU A 137 -6.44 -14.40 12.98
N GLY A 138 -7.47 -13.61 13.31
CA GLY A 138 -7.53 -12.17 13.01
C GLY A 138 -6.31 -11.37 13.54
N PHE A 139 -6.00 -10.23 12.91
CA PHE A 139 -4.93 -9.30 13.38
C PHE A 139 -5.28 -8.73 14.75
N PRO A 140 -4.44 -8.93 15.80
CA PRO A 140 -4.67 -8.29 17.11
C PRO A 140 -4.59 -6.76 17.04
N ASP A 141 -3.93 -6.20 16.01
CA ASP A 141 -3.99 -4.78 15.66
C ASP A 141 -3.95 -4.60 14.13
N ALA A 142 -5.12 -4.76 13.49
CA ALA A 142 -5.27 -4.62 12.05
C ALA A 142 -4.90 -3.22 11.54
N VAL A 143 -5.13 -2.19 12.37
CA VAL A 143 -4.90 -0.78 12.03
C VAL A 143 -3.40 -0.49 11.92
N THR A 144 -2.61 -0.94 12.90
CA THR A 144 -1.15 -0.77 12.87
C THR A 144 -0.50 -1.56 11.74
N HIS A 145 -0.99 -2.77 11.45
CA HIS A 145 -0.50 -3.55 10.31
C HIS A 145 -0.81 -2.88 8.98
N ARG A 146 -2.04 -2.40 8.78
CA ARG A 146 -2.40 -1.62 7.60
C ARG A 146 -1.50 -0.40 7.44
N LEU A 147 -1.31 0.35 8.51
CA LEU A 147 -0.47 1.54 8.48
C LEU A 147 0.97 1.21 8.07
N ALA A 148 1.53 0.10 8.55
CA ALA A 148 2.86 -0.34 8.15
C ALA A 148 2.96 -0.65 6.65
N PHE A 149 1.92 -1.17 6.00
CA PHE A 149 1.95 -1.36 4.54
C PHE A 149 1.82 -0.05 3.76
N LEU A 150 1.21 0.99 4.35
CA LEU A 150 1.04 2.30 3.71
C LEU A 150 2.29 3.19 3.85
N VAL A 151 3.02 3.05 4.95
CA VAL A 151 4.13 3.93 5.30
C VAL A 151 5.47 3.45 4.71
N PRO A 152 6.28 4.33 4.12
CA PRO A 152 7.65 3.99 3.72
C PRO A 152 8.48 3.44 4.89
N GLY A 153 9.17 2.32 4.67
CA GLY A 153 9.97 1.66 5.72
C GLY A 153 9.16 0.76 6.67
N GLY A 154 7.85 0.67 6.49
CA GLY A 154 7.06 -0.39 7.11
C GLY A 154 6.90 -0.28 8.62
N GLN A 155 6.87 -1.45 9.26
CA GLN A 155 6.71 -1.59 10.71
C GLN A 155 7.79 -0.84 11.50
N ALA A 156 9.03 -0.80 11.00
CA ALA A 156 10.12 -0.11 11.67
C ALA A 156 9.86 1.40 11.80
N THR A 157 9.36 2.03 10.72
CA THR A 157 8.97 3.45 10.75
C THR A 157 7.79 3.68 11.69
N VAL A 158 6.77 2.82 11.64
CA VAL A 158 5.59 2.94 12.52
C VAL A 158 5.99 2.84 13.98
N ALA A 159 6.83 1.88 14.34
CA ALA A 159 7.33 1.71 15.70
C ALA A 159 8.17 2.92 16.16
N ALA A 160 9.03 3.45 15.28
CA ALA A 160 9.87 4.60 15.59
C ALA A 160 9.05 5.87 15.87
N VAL A 161 8.08 6.20 15.00
CA VAL A 161 7.21 7.38 15.16
C VAL A 161 6.28 7.25 16.36
N ARG A 162 5.84 6.03 16.71
CA ARG A 162 5.04 5.81 17.93
C ARG A 162 5.86 5.94 19.21
N ARG A 163 7.14 5.58 19.16
CA ARG A 163 8.05 5.71 20.31
C ARG A 163 8.40 7.18 20.57
N ASP A 164 8.59 7.96 19.52
CA ASP A 164 8.90 9.38 19.60
C ASP A 164 8.10 10.15 18.54
N ALA A 165 7.10 10.91 19.00
CA ALA A 165 6.21 11.69 18.14
C ALA A 165 6.90 12.93 17.54
N GLN A 166 8.08 13.32 18.02
CA GLN A 166 8.88 14.43 17.46
C GLN A 166 9.99 13.95 16.51
N LEU A 167 10.16 12.63 16.37
CA LEU A 167 11.10 12.05 15.42
C LEU A 167 10.77 12.53 14.00
N ASN A 168 11.78 13.02 13.29
CA ASN A 168 11.68 13.22 11.84
C ASN A 168 12.06 11.92 11.10
N PRO A 169 11.09 11.15 10.57
CA PRO A 169 11.39 9.91 9.85
C PRO A 169 12.12 10.15 8.52
N PHE A 170 12.07 11.37 7.98
CA PHE A 170 12.64 11.71 6.66
C PHE A 170 14.16 11.89 6.65
N LEU A 171 14.82 11.77 7.80
CA LEU A 171 16.27 11.86 7.89
C LEU A 171 16.98 10.53 7.55
N GLN A 172 16.30 9.40 7.69
CA GLN A 172 16.91 8.08 7.45
C GLN A 172 15.93 7.00 6.96
N GLY A 173 16.48 5.87 6.50
CA GLY A 173 15.71 4.68 6.13
C GLY A 173 14.78 4.86 4.92
N GLY A 174 13.68 4.09 4.91
CA GLY A 174 12.68 4.08 3.84
C GLY A 174 12.00 5.42 3.55
N PRO A 175 11.62 6.22 4.57
CA PRO A 175 11.05 7.55 4.33
C PRO A 175 12.03 8.52 3.67
N ALA A 176 13.30 8.54 4.10
CA ALA A 176 14.32 9.39 3.51
C ALA A 176 14.59 9.05 2.03
N SER A 177 14.68 7.77 1.70
CA SER A 177 14.86 7.33 0.30
C SER A 177 13.64 7.67 -0.56
N THR A 178 12.44 7.53 -0.02
CA THR A 178 11.18 7.91 -0.70
C THR A 178 11.14 9.42 -0.98
N LEU A 179 11.47 10.25 0.02
CA LEU A 179 11.50 11.70 -0.14
C LEU A 179 12.56 12.15 -1.14
N ARG A 180 13.75 11.55 -1.10
CA ARG A 180 14.83 11.85 -2.06
C ARG A 180 14.44 11.50 -3.49
N ALA A 181 13.81 10.34 -3.69
CA ALA A 181 13.32 9.94 -5.01
C ALA A 181 12.23 10.90 -5.52
N LEU A 182 11.32 11.35 -4.65
CA LEU A 182 10.30 12.34 -5.02
C LEU A 182 10.93 13.66 -5.46
N LEU A 183 11.90 14.16 -4.69
CA LEU A 183 12.63 15.39 -5.03
C LEU A 183 13.41 15.28 -6.35
N GLN A 184 13.91 14.09 -6.70
CA GLN A 184 14.57 13.84 -7.98
C GLN A 184 13.58 13.84 -9.15
N ASN A 185 12.36 13.34 -8.95
CA ASN A 185 11.32 13.28 -9.97
C ASN A 185 10.64 14.64 -10.24
N LEU A 186 10.77 15.60 -9.31
CA LEU A 186 10.23 16.96 -9.43
C LEU A 186 11.25 17.96 -10.00
N ARG A 187 12.26 17.48 -10.73
CA ARG A 187 13.32 18.31 -11.33
C ARG A 187 12.95 18.84 -12.69
#